data_AF-M5JVU6-F1
#
_entry.id   AF-M5JVU6-F1
#
_cell.length_a   1.000
_cell.length_b   1.000
_cell.length_c   1.000
_cell.angle_alpha   90.00
_cell.angle_beta   90.00
_cell.angle_gamma   90.00
#
_symmetry.space_group_name_H-M   'P 1'
#
loop_
_entity.id
_entity.type
_entity.pdbx_description
1 polymer ?
#
loop_
_entity_poly.entity_id
_entity_poly.type
_entity_poly.pdbx_seq_one_letter_code
_entity_poly.pdbx_strand_id
1 'polypeptide(L)'
;MGMKSTKLVVSAIFTLGFCAAAHADAVPKRSKDFTGNYQTLVKDQRVAPQIADCIASGYDYVKKSKKYDRLGFTKDDISDAQTDDKSSKFSSSDPRKVSAVISVPGEARNKGVSAKWDSITLRCGITDGKLKAIELAPNKADK
;
A
#
# COMPACT_ATOMS: atom_id res chain seq x y z
N MET A 1 -56.38 -24.38 41.45
CA MET A 1 -55.57 -23.15 41.31
C MET A 1 -54.11 -23.56 41.22
N GLY A 2 -53.34 -23.41 40.12
CA GLY A 2 -53.16 -22.28 39.19
C GLY A 2 -52.35 -21.19 39.89
N MET A 3 -51.18 -20.69 39.47
CA MET A 3 -50.40 -20.70 38.22
C MET A 3 -48.95 -20.29 38.57
N LYS A 4 -47.93 -20.96 38.03
CA LYS A 4 -47.06 -20.60 36.87
C LYS A 4 -45.71 -19.97 37.22
N SER A 5 -44.70 -20.72 36.76
CA SER A 5 -43.26 -20.45 36.68
C SER A 5 -42.94 -19.23 35.80
N THR A 6 -42.05 -18.36 36.29
CA THR A 6 -41.55 -17.20 35.55
C THR A 6 -40.23 -17.57 34.86
N LYS A 7 -40.24 -17.63 33.53
CA LYS A 7 -39.06 -17.88 32.71
C LYS A 7 -38.21 -16.60 32.63
N LEU A 8 -36.97 -16.68 33.11
CA LEU A 8 -35.93 -15.67 32.84
C LEU A 8 -35.39 -15.91 31.43
N VAL A 9 -35.72 -15.01 30.51
CA VAL A 9 -35.13 -14.96 29.17
C VAL A 9 -33.83 -14.17 29.25
N VAL A 10 -32.69 -14.87 29.22
CA VAL A 10 -31.36 -14.24 29.08
C VAL A 10 -31.13 -13.98 27.61
N SER A 11 -31.21 -12.70 27.23
CA SER A 11 -30.95 -12.22 25.87
C SER A 11 -29.44 -12.13 25.63
N ALA A 12 -28.88 -13.06 24.85
CA ALA A 12 -27.48 -13.03 24.47
C ALA A 12 -27.27 -12.01 23.33
N ILE A 13 -26.57 -10.91 23.63
CA ILE A 13 -26.15 -9.93 22.63
C ILE A 13 -24.89 -10.48 21.96
N PHE A 14 -25.03 -11.02 20.75
CA PHE A 14 -23.89 -11.33 19.87
C PHE A 14 -23.32 -10.01 19.32
N THR A 15 -22.21 -9.55 19.88
CA THR A 15 -21.43 -8.47 19.27
C THR A 15 -20.73 -9.01 18.03
N LEU A 16 -21.28 -8.73 16.85
CA LEU A 16 -20.59 -8.91 15.57
C LEU A 16 -19.41 -7.94 15.52
N GLY A 17 -18.22 -8.45 15.85
CA GLY A 17 -16.97 -7.72 15.65
C GLY A 17 -16.72 -7.57 14.15
N PHE A 18 -16.95 -6.37 13.62
CA PHE A 18 -16.56 -6.04 12.25
C PHE A 18 -15.03 -6.00 12.19
N CYS A 19 -14.41 -7.05 11.68
CA CYS A 19 -13.05 -6.97 11.19
C CYS A 19 -13.06 -6.03 9.99
N ALA A 20 -12.65 -4.78 10.17
CA ALA A 20 -12.38 -3.88 9.06
C ALA A 20 -11.23 -4.50 8.25
N ALA A 21 -11.55 -5.15 7.14
CA ALA A 21 -10.55 -5.54 6.16
C ALA A 21 -9.91 -4.25 5.64
N ALA A 22 -8.64 -4.04 5.97
CA ALA A 22 -7.84 -3.01 5.33
C ALA A 22 -7.64 -3.44 3.88
N HIS A 23 -8.56 -3.07 2.99
CA HIS A 23 -8.40 -3.30 1.56
C HIS A 23 -7.20 -2.47 1.11
N ALA A 24 -6.13 -3.09 0.61
CA ALA A 24 -5.15 -2.33 -0.14
C ALA A 24 -5.88 -1.70 -1.33
N ASP A 25 -5.58 -0.43 -1.55
CA ASP A 25 -6.27 0.33 -2.57
C ASP A 25 -6.04 -0.30 -3.95
N ALA A 26 -7.05 -0.18 -4.80
CA ALA A 26 -6.88 -0.50 -6.20
C ALA A 26 -5.79 0.40 -6.80
N VAL A 27 -5.01 -0.16 -7.72
CA VAL A 27 -4.01 0.58 -8.50
C VAL A 27 -4.66 1.84 -9.09
N PRO A 28 -4.10 3.04 -8.87
CA PRO A 28 -4.68 4.26 -9.41
C PRO A 28 -4.69 4.22 -10.93
N LYS A 29 -5.68 4.90 -11.54
CA LYS A 29 -5.63 5.19 -12.97
C LYS A 29 -4.39 6.06 -13.23
N ARG A 30 -3.57 5.64 -14.19
CA ARG A 30 -2.38 6.39 -14.62
C ARG A 30 -2.78 7.79 -15.07
N SER A 31 -2.18 8.79 -14.43
CA SER A 31 -2.42 10.20 -14.74
C SER A 31 -1.56 10.63 -15.93
N LYS A 32 -1.73 11.88 -16.37
CA LYS A 32 -0.84 12.50 -17.37
C LYS A 32 0.62 12.54 -16.91
N ASP A 33 0.87 12.64 -15.60
CA ASP A 33 2.22 12.77 -15.05
C ASP A 33 2.92 11.40 -15.00
N PHE A 34 2.14 10.31 -15.00
CA PHE A 34 2.66 8.95 -14.99
C PHE A 34 3.71 8.72 -16.09
N THR A 35 3.37 9.08 -17.33
CA THR A 35 4.24 8.85 -18.48
C THR A 35 5.55 9.61 -18.36
N GLY A 36 5.52 10.86 -17.89
CA GLY A 36 6.72 11.66 -17.66
C GLY A 36 7.61 11.03 -16.60
N ASN A 37 7.05 10.73 -15.43
CA ASN A 37 7.77 10.11 -14.32
C ASN A 37 8.39 8.76 -14.72
N TYR A 38 7.63 7.91 -15.39
CA TYR A 38 8.09 6.61 -15.88
C TYR A 38 9.24 6.77 -16.88
N GLN A 39 9.11 7.69 -17.84
CA GLN A 39 10.16 7.91 -18.85
C GLN A 39 11.45 8.46 -18.23
N THR A 40 11.37 9.39 -17.28
CA THR A 40 12.57 9.88 -16.57
C THR A 40 13.26 8.75 -15.81
N LEU A 41 12.50 7.90 -15.11
CA LEU A 41 13.07 6.75 -14.38
C LEU A 41 13.76 5.77 -15.33
N VAL A 42 13.13 5.39 -16.43
CA VAL A 42 13.68 4.39 -17.36
C VAL A 42 14.80 4.95 -18.24
N LYS A 43 14.62 6.13 -18.84
CA LYS A 43 15.54 6.67 -19.85
C LYS A 43 16.73 7.36 -19.22
N ASP A 44 16.47 8.20 -18.21
CA ASP A 44 17.48 9.10 -17.65
C ASP A 44 18.18 8.43 -16.46
N GLN A 45 17.43 7.71 -15.62
CA GLN A 45 17.96 7.05 -14.43
C GLN A 45 18.24 5.55 -14.64
N ARG A 46 17.89 4.99 -15.80
CA ARG A 46 18.11 3.57 -16.17
C ARG A 46 17.53 2.57 -15.17
N VAL A 47 16.44 2.96 -14.49
CA VAL A 47 15.71 2.10 -13.55
C VAL A 47 15.01 0.98 -14.32
N ALA A 48 15.01 -0.23 -13.75
CA ALA A 48 14.31 -1.37 -14.34
C ALA A 48 12.82 -1.04 -14.58
N PRO A 49 12.24 -1.38 -15.75
CA PRO A 49 10.89 -0.97 -16.12
C PRO A 49 9.81 -1.26 -15.08
N GLN A 50 9.86 -2.41 -14.40
CA GLN A 50 8.84 -2.76 -13.39
C GLN A 50 8.96 -1.93 -12.10
N ILE A 51 10.19 -1.60 -11.68
CA ILE A 51 10.44 -0.69 -10.55
C ILE A 51 9.98 0.73 -10.93
N ALA A 52 10.27 1.17 -12.15
CA ALA A 52 9.81 2.46 -12.66
C ALA A 52 8.27 2.54 -12.73
N ASP A 53 7.59 1.47 -13.17
CA ASP A 53 6.12 1.39 -13.19
C ASP A 53 5.53 1.47 -11.77
N CYS A 54 6.18 0.80 -10.81
CA CYS A 54 5.82 0.85 -9.40
C CYS A 54 5.94 2.27 -8.83
N ILE A 55 7.10 2.90 -8.96
CA ILE A 55 7.36 4.26 -8.44
C ILE A 55 6.43 5.29 -9.12
N ALA A 56 6.30 5.24 -10.45
CA ALA A 56 5.43 6.14 -11.20
C ALA A 56 3.94 5.98 -10.77
N SER A 57 3.50 4.74 -10.54
CA SER A 57 2.18 4.46 -9.99
C SER A 57 2.04 4.94 -8.54
N GLY A 58 3.10 4.88 -7.74
CA GLY A 58 3.19 5.45 -6.40
C GLY A 58 2.91 6.95 -6.37
N TYR A 59 3.47 7.71 -7.32
CA TYR A 59 3.17 9.14 -7.45
C TYR A 59 1.71 9.44 -7.78
N ASP A 60 1.01 8.56 -8.50
CA ASP A 60 -0.43 8.69 -8.70
C ASP A 60 -1.24 8.23 -7.50
N TYR A 61 -0.72 7.25 -6.77
CA TYR A 61 -1.35 6.70 -5.58
C TYR A 61 -1.38 7.72 -4.43
N VAL A 62 -0.25 8.39 -4.18
CA VAL A 62 -0.13 9.37 -3.09
C VAL A 62 -1.11 10.55 -3.24
N LYS A 63 -1.53 10.89 -4.47
CA LYS A 63 -2.52 11.95 -4.73
C LYS A 63 -3.88 11.69 -4.07
N LYS A 64 -4.21 10.42 -3.79
CA LYS A 64 -5.44 9.99 -3.12
C LYS A 64 -5.27 9.81 -1.60
N SER A 65 -4.03 9.89 -1.11
CA SER A 65 -3.74 9.70 0.31
C SER A 65 -4.36 10.83 1.14
N LYS A 66 -4.97 10.44 2.26
CA LYS A 66 -5.42 11.40 3.28
C LYS A 66 -4.27 11.96 4.11
N LYS A 67 -3.18 11.19 4.24
CA LYS A 67 -2.05 11.49 5.12
C LYS A 67 -0.89 12.17 4.39
N TYR A 68 -0.58 11.73 3.18
CA TYR A 68 0.60 12.17 2.45
C TYR A 68 0.25 12.95 1.19
N ASP A 69 1.13 13.85 0.75
CA ASP A 69 0.93 14.61 -0.49
C ASP A 69 2.11 14.54 -1.48
N ARG A 70 3.26 14.01 -1.06
CA ARG A 70 4.44 13.80 -1.90
C ARG A 70 5.17 12.54 -1.49
N LEU A 71 5.87 11.95 -2.46
CA LEU A 71 6.85 10.89 -2.24
C LEU A 71 8.23 11.40 -2.65
N GLY A 72 9.25 10.90 -1.99
CA GLY A 72 10.66 11.14 -2.28
C GLY A 72 11.39 9.81 -2.38
N PHE A 73 12.10 9.61 -3.48
CA PHE A 73 12.95 8.46 -3.73
C PHE A 73 14.30 8.95 -4.22
N THR A 74 15.35 8.65 -3.49
CA THR A 74 16.74 8.90 -3.88
C THR A 74 17.24 7.80 -4.82
N LYS A 75 18.44 7.97 -5.39
CA LYS A 75 19.07 6.91 -6.19
C LYS A 75 19.41 5.68 -5.34
N ASP A 76 19.79 5.89 -4.09
CA ASP A 76 20.13 4.81 -3.17
C ASP A 76 18.86 4.02 -2.83
N ASP A 77 17.75 4.71 -2.53
CA ASP A 77 16.44 4.07 -2.32
C ASP A 77 16.02 3.17 -3.50
N ILE A 78 16.21 3.66 -4.72
CA ILE A 78 15.85 2.93 -5.94
C ILE A 78 16.80 1.75 -6.17
N SER A 79 18.08 1.89 -5.82
CA SER A 79 19.08 0.83 -5.95
C SER A 79 18.86 -0.29 -4.92
N ASP A 80 18.33 0.07 -3.75
CA ASP A 80 17.95 -0.85 -2.67
C ASP A 80 16.57 -1.49 -2.87
N ALA A 81 15.88 -1.18 -3.98
CA ALA A 81 14.61 -1.80 -4.31
C ALA A 81 14.76 -3.32 -4.45
N GLN A 82 13.83 -4.06 -3.85
CA GLN A 82 13.81 -5.52 -3.86
C GLN A 82 12.58 -6.04 -4.57
N THR A 83 12.73 -7.17 -5.27
CA THR A 83 11.62 -7.92 -5.83
C THR A 83 11.59 -9.31 -5.19
N ASP A 84 10.51 -9.63 -4.49
CA ASP A 84 10.24 -10.97 -3.99
C ASP A 84 9.32 -11.73 -4.96
N ASP A 85 9.94 -12.53 -5.83
CA ASP A 85 9.26 -13.38 -6.83
C ASP A 85 8.69 -14.69 -6.26
N LYS A 86 8.87 -14.94 -4.96
CA LYS A 86 8.32 -16.12 -4.26
C LYS A 86 7.11 -15.76 -3.40
N SER A 87 6.74 -14.48 -3.37
CA SER A 87 5.60 -14.03 -2.60
C SER A 87 4.29 -14.58 -3.17
N SER A 88 3.49 -15.21 -2.31
CA SER A 88 2.15 -15.70 -2.65
C SER A 88 1.02 -14.75 -2.20
N LYS A 89 1.37 -13.67 -1.50
CA LYS A 89 0.45 -12.70 -0.90
C LYS A 89 1.05 -11.30 -0.95
N PHE A 90 0.23 -10.29 -1.25
CA PHE A 90 0.73 -8.93 -1.42
C PHE A 90 1.31 -8.33 -0.12
N SER A 91 0.55 -8.36 0.97
CA SER A 91 1.02 -7.92 2.29
C SER A 91 0.25 -8.61 3.42
N SER A 92 0.65 -8.37 4.67
CA SER A 92 -0.11 -8.86 5.83
C SER A 92 -1.46 -8.17 5.98
N SER A 93 -1.56 -6.89 5.60
CA SER A 93 -2.80 -6.11 5.61
C SER A 93 -3.70 -6.44 4.42
N ASP A 94 -3.12 -6.82 3.28
CA ASP A 94 -3.86 -7.27 2.12
C ASP A 94 -3.31 -8.60 1.57
N PRO A 95 -3.97 -9.73 1.88
CA PRO A 95 -3.48 -11.05 1.52
C PRO A 95 -3.79 -11.46 0.08
N ARG A 96 -4.20 -10.54 -0.81
CA ARG A 96 -4.49 -10.89 -2.21
C ARG A 96 -3.30 -11.59 -2.87
N LYS A 97 -3.59 -12.58 -3.70
CA LYS A 97 -2.56 -13.34 -4.40
C LYS A 97 -1.87 -12.47 -5.44
N VAL A 98 -0.54 -12.54 -5.44
CA VAL A 98 0.35 -11.90 -6.40
C VAL A 98 1.43 -12.92 -6.78
N SER A 99 2.08 -12.74 -7.91
CA SER A 99 3.22 -13.54 -8.35
C SER A 99 4.56 -12.95 -7.90
N ALA A 100 4.61 -11.65 -7.60
CA ALA A 100 5.78 -10.99 -7.03
C ALA A 100 5.38 -9.74 -6.24
N VAL A 101 6.25 -9.28 -5.35
CA VAL A 101 6.13 -7.99 -4.65
C VAL A 101 7.41 -7.19 -4.84
N ILE A 102 7.27 -6.00 -5.43
CA ILE A 102 8.36 -5.01 -5.48
C ILE A 102 8.25 -4.15 -4.22
N SER A 103 9.35 -3.95 -3.52
CA SER A 103 9.48 -3.07 -2.34
C SER A 103 10.54 -2.02 -2.62
N VAL A 104 10.15 -0.75 -2.56
CA VAL A 104 11.07 0.40 -2.76
C VAL A 104 11.08 1.22 -1.47
N PRO A 105 12.20 1.30 -0.74
CA PRO A 105 12.31 2.22 0.39
C PRO A 105 12.18 3.68 -0.08
N GLY A 106 11.88 4.59 0.83
CA GLY A 106 11.85 6.02 0.53
C GLY A 106 11.11 6.81 1.60
N GLU A 107 10.61 7.98 1.21
CA GLU A 107 9.93 8.90 2.14
C GLU A 107 8.59 9.39 1.59
N ALA A 108 7.66 9.67 2.50
CA ALA A 108 6.39 10.31 2.19
C ALA A 108 6.18 11.56 3.04
N ARG A 109 5.88 12.69 2.40
CA ARG A 109 5.65 13.95 3.09
C ARG A 109 4.24 14.02 3.66
N ASN A 110 4.11 14.39 4.93
CA ASN A 110 2.82 14.61 5.57
C ASN A 110 2.11 15.85 4.99
N LYS A 111 0.83 15.68 4.67
CA LYS A 111 0.00 16.75 4.12
C LYS A 111 -0.19 17.86 5.15
N GLY A 112 -0.04 19.11 4.70
CA GLY A 112 -0.20 20.30 5.55
C GLY A 112 0.98 20.60 6.49
N VAL A 113 2.01 19.75 6.53
CA VAL A 113 3.22 19.96 7.33
C VAL A 113 4.44 19.81 6.43
N SER A 114 4.93 20.93 5.89
CA SER A 114 5.92 20.95 4.80
C SER A 114 7.27 20.29 5.14
N ALA A 115 7.67 20.29 6.41
CA ALA A 115 8.97 19.79 6.86
C ALA A 115 8.95 18.34 7.38
N LYS A 116 7.77 17.68 7.47
CA LYS A 116 7.66 16.35 8.08
C LYS A 116 7.54 15.24 7.03
N TRP A 117 8.60 14.46 6.90
CA TRP A 117 8.66 13.27 6.07
C TRP A 117 8.67 12.02 6.95
N ASP A 118 7.87 11.03 6.58
CA ASP A 118 7.86 9.72 7.22
C ASP A 118 8.59 8.73 6.30
N SER A 119 9.49 7.92 6.85
CA SER A 119 10.10 6.82 6.10
C SER A 119 9.04 5.75 5.78
N ILE A 120 9.03 5.28 4.54
CA ILE A 120 8.06 4.31 4.03
C ILE A 120 8.76 3.24 3.19
N THR A 121 8.04 2.15 2.96
CA THR A 121 8.27 1.25 1.84
C THR A 121 7.08 1.33 0.91
N LEU A 122 7.29 1.72 -0.34
CA LEU A 122 6.31 1.58 -1.41
C LEU A 122 6.32 0.11 -1.84
N ARG A 123 5.19 -0.57 -1.69
CA ARG A 123 5.04 -1.95 -2.20
C ARG A 123 4.11 -2.00 -3.38
N CYS A 124 4.51 -2.74 -4.42
CA CYS A 124 3.71 -2.99 -5.62
C CYS A 124 3.58 -4.49 -5.86
N GLY A 125 2.35 -4.98 -5.84
CA GLY A 125 2.03 -6.39 -6.09
C GLY A 125 1.84 -6.63 -7.58
N ILE A 126 2.55 -7.61 -8.12
CA ILE A 126 2.55 -7.96 -9.53
C ILE A 126 1.78 -9.27 -9.73
N THR A 127 0.93 -9.34 -10.76
CA THR A 127 0.30 -10.58 -11.24
C THR A 127 0.38 -10.59 -12.75
N ASP A 128 0.87 -11.69 -13.33
CA ASP A 128 1.05 -11.85 -14.79
C ASP A 128 1.83 -10.68 -15.41
N GLY A 129 2.88 -10.23 -14.73
CA GLY A 129 3.74 -9.12 -15.15
C GLY A 129 3.09 -7.73 -15.08
N LYS A 130 1.90 -7.60 -14.48
CA LYS A 130 1.19 -6.33 -14.35
C LYS A 130 1.03 -5.94 -12.88
N LEU A 131 1.14 -4.64 -12.60
CA LEU A 131 0.86 -4.09 -11.28
C LEU A 131 -0.64 -4.21 -10.97
N LYS A 132 -0.98 -4.88 -9.85
CA LYS A 132 -2.35 -5.16 -9.39
C LYS A 132 -2.64 -4.68 -7.97
N ALA A 133 -1.61 -4.38 -7.20
CA ALA A 133 -1.74 -3.91 -5.84
C ALA A 133 -0.69 -2.84 -5.55
N ILE A 134 -1.02 -1.90 -4.68
CA ILE A 134 -0.10 -0.85 -4.26
C ILE A 134 -0.41 -0.45 -2.81
N GLU A 135 0.63 -0.25 -2.01
CA GLU A 135 0.51 0.28 -0.65
C GLU A 135 1.73 1.14 -0.27
N LEU A 136 1.52 2.10 0.63
CA LEU A 136 2.59 2.81 1.32
C LEU A 136 2.68 2.25 2.74
N ALA A 137 3.58 1.29 2.95
CA ALA A 137 3.81 0.72 4.28
C ALA A 137 4.71 1.67 5.08
N PRO A 138 4.33 2.10 6.29
CA PRO A 138 5.26 2.85 7.14
C PRO A 138 6.45 1.96 7.48
N ASN A 139 7.67 2.46 7.30
CA ASN A 139 8.81 1.83 7.94
C ASN A 139 8.63 2.06 9.43
N LYS A 140 8.59 0.98 10.21
CA LYS A 140 8.75 1.16 11.65
C LYS A 140 10.15 1.74 11.79
N ALA A 141 10.24 3.00 12.20
CA ALA A 141 11.50 3.50 12.72
C ALA A 141 11.94 2.47 13.77
N ASP A 142 13.14 1.94 13.60
CA ASP A 142 13.81 1.26 14.71
C ASP A 142 13.71 2.24 15.89
N LYS A 143 13.03 1.79 16.95
CA LYS A 143 12.86 2.57 18.17
C LYS A 143 14.20 2.84 18.81
#